data_AF-A0A812IKX7-F1
#
_entry.id   AF-A0A812IKX7-F1
#
_cell.length_a   1.000
_cell.length_b   1.000
_cell.length_c   1.000
_cell.angle_alpha   90.00
_cell.angle_beta   90.00
_cell.angle_gamma   90.00
#
_symmetry.space_group_name_H-M   'P 1'
#
loop_
_entity.id
_entity.type
_entity.pdbx_description
1 polymer ?
#
loop_
_entity_poly.entity_id
_entity_poly.type
_entity_poly.pdbx_seq_one_letter_code
_entity_poly.pdbx_strand_id
1 'polypeptide(L)'
;MSAAVYSVHAARWARSNHRVTMQDLQELGAEMFRRLTWATTPKSPKQFTDVVYSSMLKEWEQEQARLLSRCWRGRLKGLRLEMTSRAKAAQQWTLRNPITTSSLAGLTSTAASDFLVQRYFEKRESTDLRRSAIMGLFGLSYIGFLQHFLYTGFWPKFLKVSRLTGPKAVLFQVFGDQGIYMPCAYLPVFYTVKEMAGPTGLFISTSEAAVAGVARYWENLHSDLQLLGSPEESSGAGVCLRF
;
A
#
# COMPACT_ATOMS: atom_id res chain seq x y z
N MET A 1 -19.24 -38.52 -20.83
CA MET A 1 -18.26 -39.13 -19.90
C MET A 1 -17.64 -38.02 -19.07
N SER A 2 -17.80 -38.05 -17.75
CA SER A 2 -17.60 -36.87 -16.89
C SER A 2 -16.13 -36.59 -16.58
N ALA A 3 -15.83 -35.33 -16.25
CA ALA A 3 -14.54 -34.83 -15.78
C ALA A 3 -13.92 -35.66 -14.62
N ALA A 4 -14.75 -36.43 -13.91
CA ALA A 4 -14.32 -37.33 -12.84
C ALA A 4 -13.47 -38.51 -13.34
N VAL A 5 -13.65 -38.96 -14.59
CA VAL A 5 -12.81 -40.04 -15.16
C VAL A 5 -11.42 -39.50 -15.53
N TYR A 6 -11.34 -38.22 -15.89
CA TYR A 6 -10.10 -37.55 -16.29
C TYR A 6 -9.21 -37.17 -15.10
N SER A 7 -9.80 -36.71 -13.99
CA SER A 7 -9.05 -36.43 -12.75
C SER A 7 -8.41 -37.70 -12.18
N VAL A 8 -9.06 -38.86 -12.33
CA VAL A 8 -8.51 -40.16 -11.93
C VAL A 8 -7.33 -40.58 -12.82
N HIS A 9 -7.39 -40.31 -14.13
CA HIS A 9 -6.29 -40.61 -15.05
C HIS A 9 -5.07 -39.67 -14.87
N ALA A 10 -5.30 -38.37 -14.71
CA ALA A 10 -4.26 -37.39 -14.42
C ALA A 10 -3.58 -37.65 -13.06
N ALA A 11 -4.36 -38.02 -12.04
CA ALA A 11 -3.84 -38.39 -10.71
C ALA A 11 -3.14 -39.75 -10.66
N ARG A 12 -3.37 -40.64 -11.64
CA ARG A 12 -2.60 -41.88 -11.84
C ARG A 12 -1.29 -41.60 -12.56
N TRP A 13 -1.31 -40.77 -13.59
CA TRP A 13 -0.13 -40.35 -14.36
C TRP A 13 0.86 -39.53 -13.52
N ALA A 14 0.36 -38.59 -12.71
CA ALA A 14 1.19 -37.82 -11.78
C ALA A 14 1.78 -38.66 -10.63
N ARG A 15 1.22 -39.85 -10.36
CA ARG A 15 1.71 -40.79 -9.34
C ARG A 15 2.87 -41.65 -9.83
N SER A 16 3.01 -41.86 -11.14
CA SER A 16 4.06 -42.70 -11.73
C SER A 16 5.34 -41.94 -12.12
N ASN A 17 5.30 -40.61 -12.18
CA ASN A 17 6.46 -39.78 -12.56
C ASN A 17 6.99 -38.96 -11.37
N HIS A 18 8.16 -39.33 -10.84
CA HIS A 18 8.80 -38.68 -9.68
C HIS A 18 9.45 -37.31 -9.98
N ARG A 19 9.40 -36.84 -11.23
CA ARG A 19 9.84 -35.50 -11.63
C ARG A 19 8.84 -34.93 -12.63
N VAL A 20 7.96 -34.06 -12.16
CA VAL A 20 7.10 -33.26 -13.04
C VAL A 20 7.88 -32.00 -13.39
N THR A 21 8.22 -31.84 -14.66
CA THR A 21 8.87 -30.64 -15.18
C THR A 21 7.83 -29.59 -15.55
N MET A 22 8.24 -28.32 -15.69
CA MET A 22 7.30 -27.27 -16.08
C MET A 22 6.75 -27.46 -17.50
N GLN A 23 7.50 -28.18 -18.34
CA GLN A 23 7.12 -28.54 -19.71
C GLN A 23 5.98 -29.58 -19.72
N ASP A 24 6.00 -30.54 -18.79
CA ASP A 24 4.91 -31.51 -18.59
C ASP A 24 3.59 -30.84 -18.18
N LEU A 25 3.68 -29.79 -17.36
CA LEU A 25 2.51 -29.01 -16.94
C LEU A 25 1.92 -28.18 -18.10
N GLN A 26 2.78 -27.68 -18.99
CA GLN A 26 2.36 -26.95 -20.20
C GLN A 26 1.69 -27.88 -21.21
N GLU A 27 2.23 -29.09 -21.42
CA GLU A 27 1.62 -30.10 -22.30
C GLU A 27 0.26 -30.59 -21.77
N LEU A 28 0.16 -30.82 -20.46
CA LEU A 28 -1.11 -31.21 -19.82
C LEU A 28 -2.17 -30.11 -19.97
N GLY A 29 -1.77 -28.83 -19.79
CA GLY A 29 -2.65 -27.69 -20.00
C GLY A 29 -3.13 -27.56 -21.45
N ALA A 30 -2.24 -27.76 -22.43
CA ALA A 30 -2.58 -27.72 -23.85
C ALA A 30 -3.54 -28.86 -24.26
N GLU A 31 -3.33 -30.07 -23.75
CA GLU A 31 -4.17 -31.24 -24.03
C GLU A 31 -5.56 -31.10 -23.42
N MET A 32 -5.68 -30.55 -22.20
CA MET A 32 -6.98 -30.22 -21.59
C MET A 32 -7.74 -29.16 -22.39
N PHE A 33 -7.05 -28.11 -22.86
CA PHE A 33 -7.66 -27.04 -23.65
C PHE A 33 -8.19 -27.54 -25.01
N ARG A 34 -7.43 -28.44 -25.67
CA ARG A 34 -7.79 -29.03 -26.98
C ARG A 34 -9.00 -29.96 -26.91
N ARG A 35 -9.25 -30.60 -25.76
CA ARG A 35 -10.39 -31.53 -25.56
C ARG A 35 -11.67 -30.82 -25.09
N LEU A 36 -11.54 -29.72 -24.35
CA LEU A 36 -12.68 -28.90 -23.90
C LEU A 36 -13.32 -28.12 -25.05
N THR A 37 -12.53 -27.66 -26.02
CA THR A 37 -12.99 -26.97 -27.24
C THR A 37 -13.87 -27.86 -28.14
N TRP A 38 -13.73 -29.19 -28.07
CA TRP A 38 -14.59 -30.13 -28.81
C TRP A 38 -15.91 -30.46 -28.11
N ALA A 39 -15.97 -30.34 -26.78
CA ALA A 39 -17.12 -30.82 -26.00
C ALA A 39 -18.27 -29.81 -25.90
N THR A 40 -18.09 -28.59 -26.40
CA THR A 40 -19.04 -27.50 -26.22
C THR A 40 -19.16 -26.68 -27.50
N THR A 41 -20.32 -26.75 -28.16
CA THR A 41 -20.75 -25.80 -29.20
C THR A 41 -21.71 -24.78 -28.56
N PRO A 42 -21.20 -23.66 -28.02
CA PRO A 42 -22.03 -22.64 -27.38
C PRO A 42 -22.73 -21.74 -28.40
N LYS A 43 -23.94 -21.28 -28.07
CA LYS A 43 -24.77 -20.39 -28.91
C LYS A 43 -24.32 -18.92 -28.91
N SER A 44 -23.38 -18.51 -28.04
CA SER A 44 -22.73 -17.20 -28.17
C SER A 44 -21.31 -17.17 -27.56
N PRO A 45 -20.35 -16.43 -28.16
CA PRO A 45 -18.93 -16.45 -27.73
C PRO A 45 -18.67 -15.88 -26.33
N LYS A 46 -19.46 -14.89 -25.88
CA LYS A 46 -19.18 -14.15 -24.62
C LYS A 46 -19.57 -14.91 -23.35
N GLN A 47 -20.67 -15.68 -23.38
CA GLN A 47 -21.06 -16.49 -22.22
C GLN A 47 -20.16 -17.72 -22.02
N PHE A 48 -19.54 -18.20 -23.11
CA PHE A 48 -18.62 -19.32 -23.05
C PHE A 48 -17.30 -18.97 -22.36
N THR A 49 -16.73 -17.80 -22.70
CA THR A 49 -15.47 -17.37 -22.10
C THR A 49 -15.61 -17.16 -20.60
N ASP A 50 -16.69 -16.52 -20.13
CA ASP A 50 -16.80 -16.15 -18.72
C ASP A 50 -17.04 -17.36 -17.80
N VAL A 51 -17.86 -18.33 -18.23
CA VAL A 51 -18.16 -19.53 -17.44
C VAL A 51 -16.99 -20.50 -17.44
N VAL A 52 -16.34 -20.70 -18.59
CA VAL A 52 -15.19 -21.62 -18.70
C VAL A 52 -13.98 -21.03 -17.98
N TYR A 53 -13.69 -19.74 -18.16
CA TYR A 53 -12.51 -19.11 -17.53
C TYR A 53 -12.68 -19.03 -16.01
N SER A 54 -13.86 -18.66 -15.51
CA SER A 54 -14.08 -18.57 -14.05
C SER A 54 -14.08 -19.94 -13.35
N SER A 55 -14.54 -21.00 -14.02
CA SER A 55 -14.53 -22.35 -13.48
C SER A 55 -13.12 -22.95 -13.52
N MET A 56 -12.40 -22.79 -14.65
CA MET A 56 -11.02 -23.24 -14.79
C MET A 56 -10.07 -22.51 -13.85
N LEU A 57 -10.23 -21.20 -13.68
CA LEU A 57 -9.38 -20.40 -12.79
C LEU A 57 -9.56 -20.84 -11.33
N LYS A 58 -10.79 -21.11 -10.89
CA LYS A 58 -11.06 -21.61 -9.53
C LYS A 58 -10.50 -23.00 -9.27
N GLU A 59 -10.65 -23.92 -10.21
CA GLU A 59 -10.09 -25.28 -10.06
C GLU A 59 -8.56 -25.26 -10.08
N TRP A 60 -7.97 -24.43 -10.94
CA TRP A 60 -6.53 -24.25 -11.01
C TRP A 60 -5.94 -23.61 -9.74
N GLU A 61 -6.57 -22.57 -9.20
CA GLU A 61 -6.17 -21.95 -7.92
C GLU A 61 -6.23 -22.94 -6.76
N GLN A 62 -7.30 -23.76 -6.69
CA GLN A 62 -7.44 -24.78 -5.65
C GLN A 62 -6.37 -25.87 -5.74
N GLU A 63 -6.00 -26.29 -6.95
CA GLU A 63 -5.02 -27.36 -7.14
C GLU A 63 -3.58 -26.85 -6.93
N GLN A 64 -3.28 -25.60 -7.35
CA GLN A 64 -2.03 -24.92 -6.98
C GLN A 64 -1.89 -24.81 -5.46
N ALA A 65 -2.94 -24.42 -4.75
CA ALA A 65 -2.95 -24.35 -3.28
C ALA A 65 -2.74 -25.73 -2.62
N ARG A 66 -3.30 -26.81 -3.19
CA ARG A 66 -3.07 -28.19 -2.70
C ARG A 66 -1.63 -28.67 -2.93
N LEU A 67 -1.05 -28.40 -4.10
CA LEU A 67 0.30 -28.82 -4.43
C LEU A 67 1.35 -28.02 -3.63
N LEU A 68 1.19 -26.70 -3.53
CA LEU A 68 2.05 -25.84 -2.71
C LEU A 68 1.96 -26.21 -1.23
N SER A 69 0.77 -26.47 -0.70
CA SER A 69 0.61 -26.89 0.70
C SER A 69 1.26 -28.24 0.99
N ARG A 70 1.35 -29.16 0.03
CA ARG A 70 2.05 -30.46 0.22
C ARG A 70 3.57 -30.33 0.16
N CYS A 71 4.12 -29.57 -0.79
CA CYS A 71 5.57 -29.37 -0.89
C CYS A 71 6.15 -28.52 0.25
N TRP A 72 5.38 -27.58 0.80
CA TRP A 72 5.91 -26.63 1.79
C TRP A 72 5.56 -26.94 3.26
N ARG A 73 4.73 -27.95 3.55
CA ARG A 73 4.21 -28.23 4.92
C ARG A 73 5.28 -28.60 5.96
N GLY A 74 6.41 -29.16 5.56
CA GLY A 74 7.52 -29.49 6.47
C GLY A 74 8.42 -28.29 6.77
N ARG A 75 8.80 -27.53 5.73
CA ARG A 75 9.73 -26.40 5.81
C ARG A 75 9.07 -25.11 6.32
N LEU A 76 7.79 -24.87 6.01
CA LEU A 76 7.04 -23.71 6.52
C LEU A 76 6.68 -23.82 7.99
N LYS A 77 6.53 -25.02 8.57
CA LYS A 77 6.12 -25.13 9.98
C LYS A 77 7.18 -24.60 10.93
N GLY A 78 8.45 -24.91 10.67
CA GLY A 78 9.59 -24.36 11.42
C GLY A 78 9.70 -22.85 11.26
N LEU A 79 9.68 -22.36 10.00
CA LEU A 79 9.71 -20.93 9.68
C LEU A 79 8.52 -20.17 10.28
N ARG A 80 7.31 -20.75 10.29
CA ARG A 80 6.11 -20.13 10.86
C ARG A 80 6.21 -20.00 12.37
N LEU A 81 6.69 -21.03 13.08
CA LEU A 81 6.89 -20.95 14.53
C LEU A 81 7.92 -19.88 14.90
N GLU A 82 9.05 -19.85 14.20
CA GLU A 82 10.09 -18.84 14.43
C GLU A 82 9.59 -17.41 14.11
N MET A 83 8.90 -17.23 12.98
CA MET A 83 8.29 -15.95 12.60
C MET A 83 7.25 -15.51 13.63
N THR A 84 6.40 -16.42 14.14
CA THR A 84 5.41 -16.07 15.17
C THR A 84 6.05 -15.68 16.50
N SER A 85 7.17 -16.31 16.87
CA SER A 85 7.92 -15.95 18.09
C SER A 85 8.54 -14.54 17.95
N ARG A 86 9.24 -14.29 16.83
CA ARG A 86 9.83 -12.98 16.53
C ARG A 86 8.77 -11.88 16.40
N ALA A 87 7.62 -12.17 15.78
CA ALA A 87 6.52 -11.23 15.66
C ALA A 87 5.93 -10.86 17.04
N LYS A 88 5.74 -11.83 17.94
CA LYS A 88 5.29 -11.57 19.30
C LYS A 88 6.30 -10.74 20.09
N ALA A 89 7.59 -11.03 19.96
CA ALA A 89 8.65 -10.24 20.59
C ALA A 89 8.67 -8.80 20.07
N ALA A 90 8.55 -8.60 18.75
CA ALA A 90 8.47 -7.27 18.13
C ALA A 90 7.22 -6.49 18.57
N GLN A 91 6.08 -7.17 18.64
CA GLN A 91 4.84 -6.58 19.16
C GLN A 91 4.99 -6.16 20.63
N GLN A 92 5.54 -7.02 21.48
CA GLN A 92 5.80 -6.69 22.88
C GLN A 92 6.77 -5.52 23.03
N TRP A 93 7.81 -5.46 22.21
CA TRP A 93 8.74 -4.34 22.20
C TRP A 93 8.05 -3.02 21.79
N THR A 94 7.17 -3.08 20.78
CA THR A 94 6.36 -1.95 20.32
C THR A 94 5.45 -1.41 21.43
N LEU A 95 4.81 -2.31 22.18
CA LEU A 95 3.96 -1.92 23.31
C LEU A 95 4.77 -1.28 24.46
N ARG A 96 6.03 -1.69 24.64
CA ARG A 96 6.93 -1.13 25.65
C ARG A 96 7.57 0.20 25.23
N ASN A 97 7.79 0.39 23.93
CA ASN A 97 8.49 1.57 23.38
C ASN A 97 7.68 2.24 22.24
N PRO A 98 6.42 2.63 22.48
CA PRO A 98 5.51 3.02 21.40
C PRO A 98 5.98 4.27 20.64
N ILE A 99 6.59 5.23 21.32
CA ILE A 99 7.16 6.44 20.70
C ILE A 99 8.33 6.06 19.79
N THR A 100 9.30 5.29 20.30
CA THR A 100 10.47 4.86 19.53
C THR A 100 10.06 4.07 18.30
N THR A 101 9.11 3.14 18.43
CA THR A 101 8.61 2.38 17.28
C THR A 101 7.93 3.29 16.26
N SER A 102 7.08 4.22 16.71
CA SER A 102 6.40 5.18 15.82
C SER A 102 7.41 6.07 15.08
N SER A 103 8.39 6.63 15.80
CA SER A 103 9.46 7.46 15.24
C SER A 103 10.32 6.72 14.22
N LEU A 104 10.71 5.48 14.52
CA LEU A 104 11.49 4.67 13.58
C LEU A 104 10.67 4.26 12.36
N ALA A 105 9.39 3.91 12.53
CA ALA A 105 8.50 3.63 11.42
C ALA A 105 8.31 4.86 10.52
N GLY A 106 8.12 6.05 11.10
CA GLY A 106 8.02 7.31 10.36
C GLY A 106 9.31 7.65 9.61
N LEU A 107 10.46 7.57 10.26
CA LEU A 107 11.78 7.78 9.64
C LEU A 107 12.00 6.83 8.45
N THR A 108 11.80 5.53 8.67
CA THR A 108 12.10 4.51 7.67
C THR A 108 11.14 4.59 6.50
N SER A 109 9.84 4.78 6.73
CA SER A 109 8.85 4.91 5.66
C SER A 109 9.12 6.11 4.78
N THR A 110 9.33 7.30 5.37
CA THR A 110 9.60 8.52 4.60
C THR A 110 10.92 8.48 3.84
N ALA A 111 12.00 8.02 4.48
CA ALA A 111 13.30 7.90 3.82
C ALA A 111 13.27 6.85 2.70
N ALA A 112 12.61 5.71 2.91
CA ALA A 112 12.47 4.67 1.89
C ALA A 112 11.56 5.12 0.73
N SER A 113 10.46 5.82 1.02
CA SER A 113 9.58 6.40 -0.01
C SER A 113 10.32 7.42 -0.85
N ASP A 114 11.07 8.35 -0.24
CA ASP A 114 11.86 9.31 -0.99
C ASP A 114 12.92 8.61 -1.84
N PHE A 115 13.65 7.64 -1.29
CA PHE A 115 14.62 6.83 -2.02
C PHE A 115 14.00 6.15 -3.26
N LEU A 116 12.81 5.56 -3.08
CA LEU A 116 12.07 4.91 -4.15
C LEU A 116 11.63 5.92 -5.21
N VAL A 117 11.15 7.10 -4.80
CA VAL A 117 10.80 8.20 -5.72
C VAL A 117 12.02 8.65 -6.53
N GLN A 118 13.16 8.88 -5.90
CA GLN A 118 14.37 9.33 -6.61
C GLN A 118 14.80 8.29 -7.66
N ARG A 119 14.77 7.01 -7.29
CA ARG A 119 15.36 5.95 -8.10
C ARG A 119 14.42 5.45 -9.19
N TYR A 120 13.15 5.24 -8.88
CA TYR A 120 12.20 4.61 -9.80
C TYR A 120 11.39 5.64 -10.60
N PHE A 121 10.95 6.72 -9.96
CA PHE A 121 10.08 7.71 -10.61
C PHE A 121 10.88 8.80 -11.29
N GLU A 122 11.87 9.38 -10.59
CA GLU A 122 12.73 10.43 -11.15
C GLU A 122 13.90 9.88 -11.98
N LYS A 123 14.18 8.57 -11.89
CA LYS A 123 15.28 7.88 -12.60
C LYS A 123 16.64 8.56 -12.41
N ARG A 124 16.90 9.13 -11.23
CA ARG A 124 18.19 9.76 -10.94
C ARG A 124 19.30 8.70 -10.90
N GLU A 125 20.44 9.00 -11.52
CA GLU A 125 21.63 8.14 -11.45
C GLU A 125 22.21 8.09 -10.04
N SER A 126 22.28 9.25 -9.37
CA SER A 126 22.72 9.41 -7.99
C SER A 126 21.55 9.77 -7.06
N THR A 127 21.56 9.20 -5.85
CA THR A 127 20.57 9.51 -4.81
C THR A 127 20.99 10.76 -4.04
N ASP A 128 20.09 11.73 -3.94
CA ASP A 128 20.24 12.90 -3.09
C ASP A 128 19.96 12.50 -1.63
N LEU A 129 21.03 12.12 -0.92
CA LEU A 129 20.98 11.72 0.50
C LEU A 129 20.53 12.85 1.42
N ARG A 130 20.77 14.12 1.03
CA ARG A 130 20.33 15.27 1.82
C ARG A 130 18.81 15.35 1.82
N ARG A 131 18.20 15.19 0.65
CA ARG A 131 16.74 15.16 0.50
C ARG A 131 16.12 14.03 1.33
N SER A 132 16.70 12.83 1.25
CA SER A 132 16.24 11.68 2.05
C SER A 132 16.43 11.88 3.55
N ALA A 133 17.50 12.55 3.98
CA ALA A 133 17.72 12.87 5.39
C ALA A 133 16.70 13.89 5.92
N ILE A 134 16.39 14.94 5.14
CA ILE A 134 15.37 15.93 5.50
C ILE A 134 13.98 15.26 5.59
N MET A 135 13.61 14.46 4.60
CA MET A 135 12.36 13.71 4.61
C MET A 135 12.30 12.69 5.76
N GLY A 136 13.40 12.00 6.02
CA GLY A 136 13.54 11.09 7.15
C GLY A 136 13.37 11.79 8.50
N LEU A 137 13.99 12.95 8.68
CA LEU A 137 13.85 13.75 9.90
C LEU A 137 12.40 14.23 10.08
N PHE A 138 11.75 14.65 8.99
CA PHE A 138 10.33 14.97 9.01
C PHE A 138 9.48 13.76 9.40
N GLY A 139 9.76 12.58 8.85
CA GLY A 139 9.09 11.34 9.25
C GLY A 139 9.33 10.97 10.72
N LEU A 140 10.54 11.18 11.23
CA LEU A 140 10.88 10.90 12.64
C LEU A 140 10.14 11.83 13.60
N SER A 141 10.22 13.14 13.33
CA SER A 141 9.71 14.17 14.23
C SER A 141 8.20 14.36 14.09
N TYR A 142 7.71 14.50 12.86
CA TYR A 142 6.30 14.84 12.62
C TYR A 142 5.42 13.58 12.62
N ILE A 143 5.66 12.66 11.68
CA ILE A 143 4.84 11.44 11.53
C ILE A 143 5.05 10.48 12.70
N GLY A 144 6.27 10.44 13.22
CA GLY A 144 6.65 9.57 14.30
C GLY A 144 6.21 10.07 15.67
N PHE A 145 6.85 11.14 16.12
CA PHE A 145 6.68 11.66 17.47
C PHE A 145 5.41 12.50 17.63
N LEU A 146 5.22 13.55 16.82
CA LEU A 146 4.11 14.48 16.97
C LEU A 146 2.75 13.79 16.72
N GLN A 147 2.64 13.00 15.66
CA GLN A 147 1.42 12.24 15.39
C GLN A 147 1.11 11.27 16.54
N HIS A 148 2.11 10.53 17.05
CA HIS A 148 1.89 9.67 18.20
C HIS A 148 1.37 10.47 19.40
N PHE A 149 2.03 11.57 19.74
CA PHE A 149 1.62 12.44 20.84
C PHE A 149 0.19 12.97 20.67
N LEU A 150 -0.19 13.38 19.46
CA LEU A 150 -1.53 13.89 19.19
C LEU A 150 -2.60 12.82 19.35
N TYR A 151 -2.38 11.63 18.79
CA TYR A 151 -3.39 10.58 18.74
C TYR A 151 -3.49 9.75 20.01
N THR A 152 -2.38 9.50 20.71
CA THR A 152 -2.38 8.71 21.95
C THR A 152 -2.44 9.59 23.20
N GLY A 153 -1.95 10.83 23.11
CA GLY A 153 -1.87 11.77 24.23
C GLY A 153 -2.96 12.83 24.22
N PHE A 154 -2.96 13.68 23.19
CA PHE A 154 -3.80 14.88 23.14
C PHE A 154 -5.29 14.57 22.93
N TRP A 155 -5.63 13.90 21.82
CA TRP A 155 -7.03 13.63 21.44
C TRP A 155 -7.83 12.89 22.52
N PRO A 156 -7.31 11.80 23.14
CA PRO A 156 -8.05 11.10 24.19
C PRO A 156 -8.31 11.98 25.41
N LYS A 157 -7.33 12.81 25.82
CA LYS A 157 -7.49 13.75 26.94
C LYS A 157 -8.50 14.85 26.59
N PHE A 158 -8.40 15.42 25.39
CA PHE A 158 -9.29 16.48 24.90
C PHE A 158 -10.74 16.00 24.81
N LEU A 159 -10.99 14.82 24.25
CA LEU A 159 -12.33 14.23 24.15
C LEU A 159 -12.93 13.94 25.53
N LYS A 160 -12.10 13.47 26.48
CA LYS A 160 -12.53 13.26 27.87
C LYS A 160 -12.96 14.56 28.56
N VAL A 161 -12.21 15.65 28.36
CA VAL A 161 -12.56 16.97 28.91
C VAL A 161 -13.82 17.53 28.25
N SER A 162 -13.95 17.34 26.93
CA SER A 162 -15.09 17.83 26.13
C SER A 162 -16.37 16.99 26.33
N ARG A 163 -16.31 15.90 27.11
CA ARG A 163 -17.42 14.96 27.36
C ARG A 163 -18.02 14.38 26.07
N LEU A 164 -17.25 14.36 24.98
CA LEU A 164 -17.67 13.76 23.73
C LEU A 164 -17.45 12.25 23.80
N THR A 165 -18.50 11.47 23.63
CA THR A 165 -18.46 10.01 23.64
C THR A 165 -19.13 9.42 22.40
N GLY A 166 -18.80 8.16 22.10
CA GLY A 166 -19.41 7.42 21.00
C GLY A 166 -19.10 7.99 19.61
N PRO A 167 -20.03 7.85 18.63
CA PRO A 167 -19.80 8.27 17.25
C PRO A 167 -19.49 9.77 17.08
N LYS A 168 -20.04 10.61 17.96
CA LYS A 168 -19.80 12.08 17.92
C LYS A 168 -18.35 12.43 18.22
N ALA A 169 -17.71 11.69 19.13
CA ALA A 169 -16.30 11.89 19.44
C ALA A 169 -15.40 11.55 18.24
N VAL A 170 -15.71 10.46 17.54
CA VAL A 170 -14.98 10.06 16.33
C VAL A 170 -15.18 11.09 15.21
N LEU A 171 -16.41 11.54 14.97
CA LEU A 171 -16.67 12.56 13.97
C LEU A 171 -15.93 13.86 14.27
N PHE A 172 -15.94 14.30 15.53
CA PHE A 172 -15.20 15.48 15.95
C PHE A 172 -13.69 15.31 15.77
N GLN A 173 -13.14 14.13 16.08
CA GLN A 173 -11.72 13.85 15.88
C GLN A 173 -11.34 13.86 14.40
N VAL A 174 -12.14 13.23 13.54
CA VAL A 174 -11.91 13.25 12.07
C VAL A 174 -12.02 14.66 11.53
N PHE A 175 -13.02 15.43 11.96
CA PHE A 175 -13.18 16.83 11.54
C PHE A 175 -12.03 17.70 12.03
N GLY A 176 -11.62 17.56 13.29
CA GLY A 176 -10.49 18.31 13.85
C GLY A 176 -9.17 17.94 13.18
N ASP A 177 -8.97 16.67 12.84
CA ASP A 177 -7.78 16.22 12.12
C ASP A 177 -7.76 16.71 10.67
N GLN A 178 -8.79 16.38 9.90
CA GLN A 178 -8.84 16.64 8.45
C GLN A 178 -9.16 18.11 8.13
N GLY A 179 -10.03 18.73 8.93
CA GLY A 179 -10.54 20.07 8.68
C GLY A 179 -9.74 21.20 9.34
N ILE A 180 -9.03 20.92 10.44
CA ILE A 180 -8.27 21.95 11.16
C ILE A 180 -6.78 21.62 11.15
N TYR A 181 -6.39 20.49 11.73
CA TYR A 181 -4.99 20.16 11.92
C TYR A 181 -4.24 19.98 10.59
N MET A 182 -4.84 19.27 9.65
CA MET A 182 -4.22 19.01 8.35
C MET A 182 -3.96 20.30 7.55
N PRO A 183 -4.95 21.17 7.30
CA PRO A 183 -4.71 22.43 6.59
C PRO A 183 -3.90 23.44 7.39
N CYS A 184 -4.15 23.59 8.70
CA CYS A 184 -3.54 24.69 9.45
C CYS A 184 -2.15 24.37 10.01
N ALA A 185 -1.78 23.09 10.18
CA ALA A 185 -0.50 22.70 10.75
C ALA A 185 0.30 21.78 9.84
N TYR A 186 -0.29 20.67 9.38
CA TYR A 186 0.45 19.67 8.60
C TYR A 186 0.92 20.21 7.25
N LEU A 187 0.02 20.76 6.45
CA LEU A 187 0.34 21.21 5.10
C LEU A 187 1.39 22.34 5.10
N PRO A 188 1.27 23.42 5.90
CA PRO A 188 2.30 24.46 5.98
C PRO A 188 3.70 23.92 6.32
N VAL A 189 3.78 23.00 7.28
CA VAL A 189 5.06 22.38 7.67
C VAL A 189 5.59 21.49 6.54
N PHE A 190 4.71 20.71 5.91
CA PHE A 190 5.09 19.88 4.76
C PHE A 190 5.65 20.71 3.60
N TYR A 191 4.99 21.81 3.23
CA TYR A 191 5.48 22.71 2.19
C TYR A 191 6.82 23.37 2.56
N THR A 192 7.00 23.73 3.83
CA THR A 192 8.29 24.23 4.34
C THR A 192 9.39 23.18 4.16
N VAL A 193 9.13 21.94 4.56
CA VAL A 193 10.07 20.83 4.39
C VAL A 193 10.34 20.55 2.92
N LYS A 194 9.33 20.66 2.05
CA LYS A 194 9.48 20.53 0.59
C LYS A 194 10.43 21.59 0.03
N GLU A 195 10.31 22.85 0.45
CA GLU A 195 11.24 23.92 0.03
C GLU A 195 12.67 23.66 0.53
N MET A 196 12.82 23.20 1.79
CA MET A 196 14.13 22.84 2.34
C MET A 196 14.77 21.68 1.58
N ALA A 197 13.97 20.69 1.19
CA ALA A 197 14.41 19.50 0.48
C ALA A 197 14.65 19.74 -1.03
N GLY A 198 14.19 20.88 -1.56
CA GLY A 198 14.35 21.27 -2.95
C GLY A 198 15.80 21.64 -3.33
N PRO A 199 16.06 21.84 -4.65
CA PRO A 199 17.40 22.14 -5.16
C PRO A 199 18.03 23.40 -4.56
N THR A 200 17.21 24.41 -4.24
CA THR A 200 17.64 25.69 -3.68
C THR A 200 17.82 25.67 -2.17
N GLY A 201 17.34 24.64 -1.46
CA GLY A 201 17.27 24.66 0.00
C GLY A 201 18.62 24.66 0.73
N LEU A 202 19.76 24.49 0.04
CA LEU A 202 21.10 24.55 0.65
C LEU A 202 21.51 26.01 0.95
N PHE A 203 20.96 26.97 0.22
CA PHE A 203 21.33 28.39 0.29
C PHE A 203 20.29 29.25 1.02
N ILE A 204 19.17 28.66 1.39
CA ILE A 204 18.02 29.36 1.95
C ILE A 204 18.02 29.15 3.47
N SER A 205 17.85 30.23 4.23
CA SER A 205 17.68 30.16 5.67
C SER A 205 16.40 29.39 6.03
N THR A 206 16.38 28.65 7.14
CA THR A 206 15.16 27.93 7.59
C THR A 206 13.92 28.84 7.65
N SER A 207 14.12 30.11 8.02
CA SER A 207 13.06 31.12 8.06
C SER A 207 12.51 31.47 6.67
N GLU A 208 13.37 31.61 5.66
CA GLU A 208 12.98 31.90 4.28
C GLU A 208 12.25 30.71 3.65
N ALA A 209 12.72 29.48 3.92
CA ALA A 209 12.04 28.27 3.47
C ALA A 209 10.64 28.14 4.10
N ALA A 210 10.48 28.54 5.36
CA ALA A 210 9.18 28.56 6.03
C ALA A 210 8.23 29.59 5.41
N VAL A 211 8.70 30.82 5.18
CA VAL A 211 7.89 31.87 4.54
C VAL A 211 7.49 31.44 3.12
N ALA A 212 8.43 30.93 2.33
CA ALA A 212 8.16 30.45 0.96
C ALA A 212 7.20 29.25 0.95
N GLY A 213 7.37 28.30 1.87
CA GLY A 213 6.49 27.14 1.98
C GLY A 213 5.06 27.52 2.35
N VAL A 214 4.89 28.40 3.33
CA VAL A 214 3.56 28.90 3.74
C VAL A 214 2.90 29.70 2.62
N ALA A 215 3.65 30.56 1.93
CA ALA A 215 3.14 31.33 0.79
C ALA A 215 2.63 30.41 -0.32
N ARG A 216 3.43 29.42 -0.75
CA ARG A 216 3.02 28.44 -1.77
C ARG A 216 1.83 27.60 -1.34
N TYR A 217 1.78 27.21 -0.06
CA TYR A 217 0.61 26.51 0.47
C TYR A 217 -0.66 27.35 0.30
N TRP A 218 -0.60 28.64 0.63
CA TRP A 218 -1.76 29.54 0.54
C TRP A 218 -2.18 29.79 -0.91
N GLU A 219 -1.23 29.98 -1.82
CA GLU A 219 -1.48 30.12 -3.26
C GLU A 219 -2.16 28.87 -3.85
N ASN A 220 -1.65 27.68 -3.52
CA ASN A 220 -2.21 26.42 -3.96
C ASN A 220 -3.62 26.21 -3.37
N LEU A 221 -3.81 26.49 -2.08
CA LEU A 221 -5.11 26.39 -1.43
C LEU A 221 -6.14 27.30 -2.10
N HIS A 222 -5.77 28.53 -2.42
CA HIS A 222 -6.66 29.47 -3.09
C HIS A 222 -7.03 28.99 -4.50
N SER A 223 -6.04 28.49 -5.24
CA SER A 223 -6.25 27.93 -6.59
C SER A 223 -7.17 26.72 -6.57
N ASP A 224 -6.99 25.80 -5.62
CA ASP A 224 -7.82 24.60 -5.48
C ASP A 224 -9.27 24.96 -5.07
N LEU A 225 -9.45 25.95 -4.21
CA LEU A 225 -10.79 26.45 -3.83
C LEU A 225 -11.52 27.11 -5.01
N GLN A 226 -10.80 27.81 -5.89
CA GLN A 226 -11.38 28.38 -7.10
C GLN A 226 -11.84 27.30 -8.09
N LEU A 227 -11.09 26.20 -8.21
CA LEU A 227 -11.47 25.06 -9.05
C LEU A 227 -12.75 24.37 -8.55
N LEU A 228 -12.94 24.27 -7.23
CA LEU A 228 -14.17 23.70 -6.66
C LEU A 228 -15.41 24.59 -6.86
N GLY A 229 -15.19 25.91 -6.99
CA GLY A 229 -16.27 26.90 -7.15
C GLY A 229 -16.72 27.13 -8.59
N SER A 230 -16.03 26.57 -9.58
CA SER A 230 -16.35 26.77 -11.00
C SER A 230 -17.34 25.68 -11.47
N PRO A 231 -18.63 26.01 -11.74
CA PRO A 231 -19.65 25.04 -12.13
C PRO A 231 -19.52 24.52 -13.56
N GLU A 232 -18.50 24.91 -14.32
CA GLU A 232 -18.34 24.57 -15.74
C GLU A 232 -17.11 23.69 -15.98
N GLU A 233 -17.26 22.75 -16.92
CA GLU A 233 -16.26 21.77 -17.40
C GLU A 233 -16.10 20.45 -16.62
N SER A 234 -17.22 19.81 -16.28
CA SER A 234 -17.28 18.35 -16.04
C SER A 234 -17.16 17.50 -17.33
N SER A 235 -16.38 17.93 -18.33
CA SER A 235 -16.16 17.17 -19.56
C SER A 235 -14.67 17.09 -19.92
N GLY A 236 -13.95 16.17 -19.28
CA GLY A 236 -12.77 15.53 -19.88
C GLY A 236 -11.38 15.97 -19.40
N ALA A 237 -11.23 17.00 -18.57
CA ALA A 237 -9.92 17.35 -18.03
C ALA A 237 -9.61 16.51 -16.78
N GLY A 238 -8.78 15.48 -16.96
CA GLY A 238 -8.20 14.75 -15.83
C GLY A 238 -7.48 15.72 -14.90
N VAL A 239 -7.97 15.86 -13.67
CA VAL A 239 -7.33 16.63 -12.60
C VAL A 239 -5.99 15.97 -12.29
N CYS A 240 -4.96 16.40 -13.01
CA CYS A 240 -3.59 16.03 -12.73
C CYS A 240 -3.14 16.92 -11.58
N LEU A 241 -3.33 16.44 -10.34
CA LEU A 241 -2.70 17.03 -9.16
C LEU A 241 -1.18 17.09 -9.43
N ARG A 242 -0.65 18.28 -9.72
CA ARG A 242 0.79 18.50 -9.86
C ARG A 242 1.39 18.46 -8.45
N PHE A 243 1.78 17.28 -8.01
CA PHE A 243 2.55 17.06 -6.78
C PHE A 243 4.05 17.29 -7.01
#